data_AF-A0A5C7ZDB1-F1
#
_entry.id   AF-A0A5C7ZDB1-F1
#
_cell.length_a   1.000
_cell.length_b   1.000
_cell.length_c   1.000
_cell.angle_alpha   90.00
_cell.angle_beta   90.00
_cell.angle_gamma   90.00
#
_symmetry.space_group_name_H-M   'P 1'
#
loop_
_entity.id
_entity.type
_entity.pdbx_description
1 polymer ?
#
loop_
_entity_poly.entity_id
_entity_poly.type
_entity_poly.pdbx_seq_one_letter_code
_entity_poly.pdbx_strand_id
1 'polypeptide(L)'
;MLVVSVLNGIARDAGYGRELEPLVAHQLSTLYGMTLLGVVIGAYAWRWPFASAAAAWRAGCLWLALTVAFEFIFFRYVTGHSWSELLANYDLAAGRLWPLLLLWIALAPEVFRRLWRR
;
A
#
# COMPACT_ATOMS: atom_id res chain seq x y z
N MET A 1 -2.88 8.95 -2.52
CA MET A 1 -2.55 7.62 -1.96
C MET A 1 -3.30 7.37 -0.66
N LEU A 2 -3.07 8.16 0.41
CA LEU A 2 -3.73 7.96 1.71
C LEU A 2 -5.26 7.81 1.65
N VAL A 3 -5.96 8.73 0.98
CA VAL A 3 -7.43 8.67 0.83
C VAL A 3 -7.88 7.33 0.22
N VAL A 4 -7.20 6.87 -0.83
CA VAL A 4 -7.52 5.60 -1.49
C VAL A 4 -7.26 4.42 -0.57
N SER A 5 -6.17 4.44 0.20
CA SER A 5 -5.86 3.39 1.18
C SER A 5 -6.90 3.33 2.31
N VAL A 6 -7.33 4.49 2.83
CA VAL A 6 -8.37 4.58 3.86
C VAL A 6 -9.70 4.07 3.34
N LEU A 7 -10.11 4.51 2.15
CA LEU A 7 -11.35 4.03 1.51
C LEU A 7 -11.32 2.52 1.27
N ASN A 8 -10.18 1.96 0.87
CA ASN A 8 -10.01 0.52 0.71
C ASN A 8 -10.15 -0.24 2.05
N GLY A 9 -9.60 0.30 3.13
CA GLY A 9 -9.77 -0.25 4.48
C GLY A 9 -11.22 -0.20 4.94
N ILE A 10 -11.89 0.94 4.75
CA ILE A 10 -13.33 1.11 5.07
C ILE A 10 -14.18 0.12 4.25
N ALA A 11 -13.92 -0.02 2.95
CA ALA A 11 -14.65 -0.95 2.09
C ALA A 11 -14.51 -2.41 2.55
N ARG A 12 -13.33 -2.80 3.05
CA ARG A 12 -13.12 -4.10 3.69
C ARG A 12 -13.93 -4.21 4.98
N ASP A 13 -13.72 -3.29 5.93
CA ASP A 13 -14.24 -3.43 7.30
C ASP A 13 -15.76 -3.24 7.38
N ALA A 14 -16.34 -2.36 6.56
CA ALA A 14 -17.76 -2.07 6.53
C ALA A 14 -18.53 -2.88 5.47
N GLY A 15 -17.85 -3.40 4.45
CA GLY A 15 -18.43 -4.13 3.32
C GLY A 15 -18.13 -5.62 3.39
N TYR A 16 -17.37 -6.12 2.41
CA TYR A 16 -17.19 -7.56 2.17
C TYR A 16 -16.46 -8.30 3.29
N GLY A 17 -15.69 -7.61 4.14
CA GLY A 17 -14.97 -8.24 5.25
C GLY A 17 -15.87 -8.77 6.36
N ARG A 18 -17.16 -8.42 6.38
CA ARG A 18 -18.14 -8.96 7.34
C ARG A 18 -18.59 -10.39 7.03
N GLU A 19 -18.52 -10.79 5.76
CA GLU A 19 -19.02 -12.09 5.29
C GLU A 19 -17.88 -13.08 5.00
N LEU A 20 -16.64 -12.59 4.95
CA LEU A 20 -15.46 -13.38 4.62
C LEU A 20 -14.64 -13.72 5.87
N GLU A 21 -13.87 -14.79 5.78
CA GLU A 21 -12.83 -15.06 6.77
C GLU A 21 -11.84 -13.88 6.84
N PRO A 22 -11.35 -13.52 8.05
CA PRO A 22 -10.47 -12.36 8.23
C PRO A 22 -9.22 -12.36 7.33
N LEU A 23 -8.62 -13.53 7.10
CA LEU A 23 -7.44 -13.67 6.26
C LEU A 23 -7.77 -13.40 4.79
N VAL A 24 -8.87 -13.96 4.27
CA VAL A 24 -9.32 -13.76 2.90
C VAL A 24 -9.71 -12.29 2.67
N ALA A 25 -10.43 -11.69 3.62
CA ALA A 25 -10.79 -10.27 3.58
C ALA A 25 -9.53 -9.38 3.53
N HIS A 26 -8.51 -9.71 4.31
CA HIS A 26 -7.23 -9.01 4.30
C HIS A 26 -6.52 -9.15 2.95
N GLN A 27 -6.38 -10.36 2.42
CA GLN A 27 -5.72 -10.63 1.14
C GLN A 27 -6.40 -9.90 -0.02
N LEU A 28 -7.73 -9.97 -0.11
CA LEU A 28 -8.50 -9.25 -1.14
C LEU A 28 -8.32 -7.74 -1.00
N SER A 29 -8.39 -7.20 0.22
CA SER A 29 -8.14 -5.78 0.47
C SER A 29 -6.73 -5.37 0.07
N THR A 30 -5.72 -6.22 0.28
CA THR A 30 -4.37 -5.96 -0.19
C THR A 30 -4.32 -5.91 -1.71
N LEU A 31 -4.92 -6.87 -2.42
CA LEU A 31 -4.94 -6.90 -3.89
C LEU A 31 -5.68 -5.70 -4.49
N TYR A 32 -6.84 -5.34 -3.93
CA TYR A 32 -7.55 -4.11 -4.31
C TYR A 32 -6.70 -2.87 -4.03
N GLY A 33 -6.06 -2.79 -2.86
CA GLY A 33 -5.14 -1.72 -2.50
C GLY A 33 -3.97 -1.59 -3.47
N MET A 34 -3.33 -2.72 -3.85
CA MET A 34 -2.24 -2.75 -4.84
C MET A 34 -2.71 -2.20 -6.19
N THR A 35 -3.88 -2.63 -6.64
CA THR A 35 -4.48 -2.20 -7.91
C THR A 35 -4.80 -0.72 -7.90
N LEU A 36 -5.52 -0.25 -6.87
CA LEU A 36 -5.95 1.15 -6.75
C LEU A 36 -4.75 2.09 -6.60
N LEU A 37 -3.78 1.75 -5.75
CA LEU A 37 -2.55 2.53 -5.62
C LEU A 37 -1.71 2.47 -6.90
N GLY A 38 -1.68 1.33 -7.58
CA GLY A 38 -1.07 1.19 -8.89
C GLY A 38 -1.68 2.15 -9.91
N VAL A 39 -3.01 2.25 -9.98
CA VAL A 39 -3.70 3.21 -10.86
C VAL A 39 -3.36 4.66 -10.49
N VAL A 40 -3.32 4.99 -9.20
CA VAL A 40 -2.99 6.35 -8.72
C VAL A 40 -1.55 6.74 -9.08
N ILE A 41 -0.57 5.88 -8.76
CA ILE A 41 0.84 6.09 -9.09
C ILE A 41 1.00 6.11 -10.63
N GLY A 42 0.28 5.23 -11.30
CA GLY A 42 0.01 5.17 -12.73
C GLY A 42 -0.28 6.55 -13.33
N ALA A 43 -1.46 7.06 -13.03
CA ALA A 43 -1.93 8.35 -13.50
C ALA A 43 -1.00 9.50 -13.10
N TYR A 44 -0.44 9.47 -11.89
CA TYR A 44 0.51 10.48 -11.43
C TYR A 44 1.74 10.54 -12.34
N ALA A 45 2.37 9.41 -12.60
CA ALA A 45 3.62 9.39 -13.34
C ALA A 45 3.43 9.43 -14.87
N TRP A 46 2.21 9.19 -15.37
CA TRP A 46 1.82 9.59 -16.72
C TRP A 46 1.69 11.11 -16.87
N ARG A 47 1.05 11.79 -15.90
CA ARG A 47 0.86 13.25 -15.93
C ARG A 47 2.13 14.04 -15.58
N TRP A 48 2.94 13.52 -14.67
CA TRP A 48 4.21 14.08 -14.22
C TRP A 48 5.32 13.03 -14.27
N PRO A 49 5.93 12.81 -15.45
CA PRO A 49 6.96 11.79 -15.62
C PRO A 49 8.18 12.03 -14.74
N PHE A 50 8.70 10.95 -14.14
CA PHE A 50 9.95 11.03 -13.38
C PHE A 50 11.14 11.26 -14.31
N ALA A 51 11.93 12.31 -14.02
CA ALA A 51 13.07 12.71 -14.84
C ALA A 51 14.17 11.62 -14.96
N SER A 52 14.31 10.74 -13.97
CA SER A 52 15.31 9.67 -13.97
C SER A 52 14.87 8.47 -13.14
N ALA A 53 15.57 7.33 -13.28
CA ALA A 53 15.35 6.17 -12.42
C ALA A 53 15.61 6.51 -10.95
N ALA A 54 16.67 7.27 -10.66
CA ALA A 54 16.97 7.73 -9.31
C ALA A 54 15.86 8.63 -8.72
N ALA A 55 15.18 9.44 -9.54
CA ALA A 55 14.03 10.22 -9.07
C ALA A 55 12.83 9.31 -8.74
N ALA A 56 12.53 8.33 -9.58
CA ALA A 56 11.45 7.36 -9.34
C ALA A 56 11.70 6.53 -8.07
N TRP A 57 12.91 5.99 -7.90
CA TRP A 57 13.29 5.23 -6.69
C TRP A 57 13.23 6.08 -5.43
N ARG A 58 13.71 7.33 -5.46
CA ARG A 58 13.60 8.23 -4.31
C ARG A 58 12.14 8.50 -3.93
N ALA A 59 11.26 8.71 -4.92
CA ALA A 59 9.83 8.88 -4.67
C ALA A 59 9.22 7.61 -4.04
N GLY A 60 9.51 6.44 -4.61
CA GLY A 60 9.03 5.15 -4.09
C GLY A 60 9.49 4.88 -2.66
N CYS A 61 10.79 5.06 -2.36
CA CYS A 61 11.32 4.90 -1.01
C CYS A 61 10.73 5.91 -0.03
N LEU A 62 10.53 7.16 -0.45
CA LEU A 62 9.87 8.16 0.39
C LEU A 62 8.42 7.78 0.69
N TRP A 63 7.64 7.37 -0.32
CA TRP A 63 6.26 6.95 -0.12
C TRP A 63 6.13 5.70 0.73
N LEU A 64 7.04 4.74 0.57
CA LEU A 64 7.15 3.56 1.45
C LEU A 64 7.39 4.00 2.89
N ALA A 65 8.41 4.84 3.14
CA ALA A 65 8.74 5.32 4.47
C ALA A 65 7.57 6.06 5.12
N LEU A 66 6.88 6.93 4.36
CA LEU A 66 5.68 7.63 4.82
C LEU A 66 4.53 6.68 5.11
N THR A 67 4.36 5.61 4.33
CA THR A 67 3.29 4.61 4.53
C THR A 67 3.54 3.81 5.81
N VAL A 68 4.76 3.34 6.03
CA VAL A 68 5.15 2.63 7.25
C VAL A 68 5.05 3.57 8.45
N ALA A 69 5.58 4.79 8.37
CA ALA A 69 5.46 5.77 9.45
C ALA A 69 4.00 6.07 9.78
N PHE A 70 3.14 6.25 8.77
CA PHE A 70 1.71 6.44 8.98
C PHE A 70 1.07 5.24 9.66
N GLU A 71 1.34 4.01 9.21
CA GLU A 71 0.80 2.79 9.81
C GLU A 71 1.14 2.73 11.31
N PHE A 72 2.43 2.81 11.63
CA PHE A 72 2.86 2.70 13.02
C PHE A 72 2.35 3.87 13.85
N ILE A 73 2.40 5.12 13.37
CA ILE A 73 1.92 6.27 14.16
C ILE A 73 0.41 6.19 14.35
N PHE A 74 -0.36 6.02 13.28
CA PHE A 74 -1.81 6.02 13.35
C PHE A 74 -2.32 4.84 14.17
N PHE A 75 -1.90 3.62 13.86
CA PHE A 75 -2.44 2.45 14.54
C PHE A 75 -1.89 2.28 15.96
N ARG A 76 -0.67 2.75 16.26
CA ARG A 76 -0.16 2.73 17.63
C ARG A 76 -0.85 3.75 18.53
N TYR A 77 -0.97 4.99 18.07
CA TYR A 77 -1.40 6.10 18.92
C TYR A 77 -2.88 6.45 18.81
N VAL A 78 -3.53 6.19 17.68
CA VAL A 78 -4.96 6.52 17.47
C VAL A 78 -5.85 5.32 17.74
N THR A 79 -5.52 4.14 17.21
CA THR A 79 -6.34 2.93 17.40
C THR A 79 -5.86 2.05 18.57
N GLY A 80 -4.68 2.33 19.13
CA GLY A 80 -4.17 1.65 20.33
C GLY A 80 -3.60 0.25 20.10
N HIS A 81 -3.30 -0.15 18.86
CA HIS A 81 -2.72 -1.46 18.57
C HIS A 81 -1.36 -1.65 19.27
N SER A 82 -1.08 -2.87 19.69
CA SER A 82 0.19 -3.32 20.22
C SER A 82 1.24 -3.51 19.12
N TRP A 83 2.52 -3.50 19.49
CA TRP A 83 3.60 -3.78 18.55
C TRP A 83 3.48 -5.17 17.91
N SER A 84 3.05 -6.17 18.67
CA SER A 84 2.82 -7.52 18.15
C SER A 84 1.71 -7.56 17.10
N GLU A 85 0.63 -6.81 17.28
CA GLU A 85 -0.45 -6.74 16.29
C GLU A 85 0.01 -6.05 14.99
N LEU A 86 0.82 -4.99 15.10
CA LEU A 86 1.39 -4.31 13.94
C LEU A 86 2.37 -5.21 13.19
N LEU A 87 3.30 -5.84 13.91
CA LEU A 87 4.29 -6.73 13.33
C LEU A 87 3.66 -8.01 12.77
N ALA A 88 2.52 -8.46 13.30
CA ALA A 88 1.81 -9.60 12.74
C ALA A 88 1.42 -9.35 11.27
N ASN A 89 1.12 -8.12 10.86
CA ASN A 89 0.84 -7.79 9.45
C ASN A 89 2.00 -8.10 8.50
N TYR A 90 3.23 -8.17 9.02
CA TYR A 90 4.44 -8.44 8.24
C TYR A 90 4.74 -9.94 8.06
N ASP A 91 3.95 -10.82 8.68
CA ASP A 91 4.13 -12.25 8.57
C ASP A 91 3.56 -12.80 7.26
N LEU A 92 4.42 -12.88 6.24
CA LEU A 92 4.10 -13.51 4.95
C LEU A 92 3.80 -15.01 5.11
N ALA A 93 4.41 -15.69 6.08
CA ALA A 93 4.19 -17.12 6.31
C ALA A 93 2.78 -17.39 6.87
N ALA A 94 2.23 -16.44 7.62
CA ALA A 94 0.83 -16.42 8.03
C ALA A 94 -0.13 -15.98 6.91
N GLY A 95 0.35 -15.78 5.68
CA GLY A 95 -0.46 -15.43 4.52
C GLY A 95 -0.87 -13.96 4.45
N ARG A 96 -0.26 -13.07 5.26
CA ARG A 96 -0.54 -11.64 5.23
C ARG A 96 0.28 -10.94 4.17
N LEU A 97 -0.40 -10.31 3.22
CA LEU A 97 0.24 -9.78 2.01
C LEU A 97 0.70 -8.32 2.13
N TRP A 98 0.57 -7.71 3.32
CA TRP A 98 0.95 -6.32 3.55
C TRP A 98 2.37 -5.97 3.09
N PRO A 99 3.42 -6.79 3.33
CA PRO A 99 4.76 -6.51 2.81
C PRO A 99 4.83 -6.42 1.28
N LEU A 100 3.96 -7.15 0.56
CA LEU A 100 3.91 -7.08 -0.90
C LEU A 100 3.32 -5.75 -1.38
N LEU A 101 2.35 -5.19 -0.66
CA LEU A 101 1.83 -3.84 -0.94
C LEU A 101 2.91 -2.78 -0.71
N LEU A 102 3.66 -2.88 0.38
CA LEU A 102 4.77 -1.98 0.68
C LEU A 102 5.85 -2.05 -0.40
N LEU A 103 6.23 -3.26 -0.81
CA LEU A 103 7.14 -3.48 -1.93
C LEU A 103 6.59 -2.85 -3.21
N TRP A 104 5.30 -3.06 -3.50
CA TRP A 104 4.66 -2.45 -4.66
C TRP A 104 4.71 -0.92 -4.64
N ILE A 105 4.47 -0.27 -3.50
CA ILE A 105 4.58 1.19 -3.37
C ILE A 105 5.99 1.68 -3.72
N ALA A 106 7.03 0.94 -3.30
CA ALA A 106 8.42 1.29 -3.61
C ALA A 106 8.78 1.07 -5.08
N LEU A 107 8.30 -0.03 -5.69
CA LEU A 107 8.63 -0.42 -7.06
C LEU A 107 7.81 0.32 -8.11
N ALA A 108 6.55 0.62 -7.82
CA ALA A 108 5.59 1.14 -8.77
C ALA A 108 6.12 2.36 -9.54
N PRO A 109 6.72 3.40 -8.93
CA PRO A 109 7.26 4.55 -9.65
C PRO A 109 8.20 4.20 -10.81
N GLU A 110 9.12 3.25 -10.60
CA GLU A 110 10.11 2.86 -11.61
C GLU A 110 9.48 1.98 -12.69
N VAL A 111 8.60 1.04 -12.31
CA VAL A 111 7.83 0.21 -13.25
C VAL A 111 7.09 1.10 -14.24
N PHE A 112 6.38 2.08 -13.69
CA PHE A 112 5.53 2.99 -14.41
C PHE A 112 6.33 4.00 -15.23
N ARG A 113 7.43 4.55 -14.69
CA ARG A 113 8.39 5.36 -15.46
C ARG A 113 8.92 4.63 -16.69
N ARG A 114 9.14 3.31 -16.63
CA ARG A 114 9.54 2.52 -17.81
C ARG A 114 8.36 2.35 -18.77
N LEU A 115 7.17 2.07 -18.25
CA LEU A 115 5.98 1.83 -19.05
C LEU A 115 5.55 3.02 -19.92
N TRP A 116 5.68 4.27 -19.45
CA TRP A 116 5.35 5.45 -20.28
C TRP A 116 6.54 6.14 -20.92
N ARG A 117 7.75 5.59 -20.84
CA ARG A 117 8.83 6.03 -21.72
C ARG A 117 8.48 5.57 -23.13
N ARG A 118 7.90 6.48 -23.91
CA ARG A 118 7.89 6.43 -25.37
C ARG A 118 9.23 6.90 -25.90
#